data_AF-A0A2N1QW69-F1
#
_entry.id   AF-A0A2N1QW69-F1
#
_cell.length_a   1.000
_cell.length_b   1.000
_cell.length_c   1.000
_cell.angle_alpha   90.00
_cell.angle_beta   90.00
_cell.angle_gamma   90.00
#
_symmetry.space_group_name_H-M   'P 1'
#
loop_
_entity.id
_entity.type
_entity.pdbx_description
1 polymer ?
#
loop_
_entity_poly.entity_id
_entity_poly.type
_entity_poly.pdbx_seq_one_letter_code
_entity_poly.pdbx_strand_id
1 'polypeptide(L)'
;MDIKVGENRFYIGESEKDPLAEIVFCFKKSDIIVIERTFVSEELRGQNIAGQLLQRVVEKAREERLKIIPECTYAQKVMNRGEDYKDVLYNEGTQN
;
A
#
# COMPACT_ATOMS: atom_id res chain seq x y z
N MET A 1 15.31 -3.80 8.96
CA MET A 1 15.14 -3.41 7.55
C MET A 1 14.23 -2.20 7.56
N ASP A 2 14.73 -1.08 7.09
CA ASP A 2 13.99 0.18 7.11
C ASP A 2 13.21 0.35 5.81
N ILE A 3 11.94 0.75 5.93
CA ILE A 3 11.12 1.12 4.79
C ILE A 3 11.56 2.49 4.32
N LYS A 4 12.08 2.57 3.10
CA LYS A 4 12.45 3.83 2.44
C LYS A 4 11.24 4.40 1.72
N VAL A 5 11.13 5.73 1.73
CA VAL A 5 10.06 6.48 1.08
C VAL A 5 10.56 6.99 -0.28
N GLY A 6 9.89 6.60 -1.35
CA GLY A 6 10.12 7.09 -2.70
C GLY A 6 8.99 7.99 -3.17
N GLU A 7 9.02 8.38 -4.45
CA GLU A 7 7.94 9.15 -5.07
C GLU A 7 6.75 8.24 -5.36
N ASN A 8 5.69 8.38 -4.56
CA ASN A 8 4.48 7.57 -4.61
C ASN A 8 4.72 6.05 -4.43
N ARG A 9 5.79 5.69 -3.73
CA ARG A 9 6.11 4.30 -3.41
C ARG A 9 6.81 4.18 -2.07
N PHE A 10 6.70 3.01 -1.46
CA PHE A 10 7.57 2.60 -0.36
C PHE A 10 8.33 1.36 -0.76
N TYR A 11 9.61 1.29 -0.40
CA TYR A 11 10.45 0.18 -0.81
C TYR A 11 11.46 -0.21 0.27
N ILE A 12 11.93 -1.44 0.18
CA ILE A 12 13.01 -2.01 0.98
C ILE A 12 14.04 -2.54 0.01
N GLY A 13 15.30 -2.19 0.20
CA GLY A 13 16.39 -2.60 -0.68
C GLY A 13 17.50 -1.56 -0.71
N GLU A 14 18.52 -1.82 -1.51
CA GLU A 14 19.64 -0.92 -1.67
C GLU A 14 19.21 0.37 -2.42
N SER A 15 18.36 0.23 -3.45
CA SER A 15 17.97 1.30 -4.37
C SER A 15 16.49 1.20 -4.80
N GLU A 16 15.89 2.33 -5.20
CA GLU A 16 14.56 2.33 -5.87
C GLU A 16 14.57 1.60 -7.22
N LYS A 17 15.73 1.51 -7.87
CA LYS A 17 15.87 0.81 -9.16
C LYS A 17 15.90 -0.71 -9.02
N ASP A 18 16.31 -1.20 -7.86
CA ASP A 18 16.41 -2.63 -7.56
C ASP A 18 15.94 -2.88 -6.12
N PRO A 19 14.62 -2.74 -5.86
CA PRO A 19 14.08 -2.96 -4.54
C PRO A 19 13.87 -4.46 -4.29
N LEU A 20 14.26 -4.93 -3.10
CA LEU A 20 13.91 -6.26 -2.62
C LEU A 20 12.42 -6.36 -2.30
N ALA A 21 11.75 -5.25 -1.99
CA ALA A 21 10.30 -5.18 -1.89
C ALA A 21 9.83 -3.75 -2.17
N GLU A 22 8.69 -3.59 -2.82
CA GLU A 22 8.08 -2.28 -3.02
C GLU A 22 6.55 -2.35 -3.03
N ILE A 23 5.93 -1.24 -2.65
CA ILE A 23 4.53 -0.96 -2.86
C ILE A 23 4.41 0.36 -3.59
N VAL A 24 3.72 0.33 -4.73
CA VAL A 24 3.49 1.49 -5.59
C VAL A 24 2.04 1.90 -5.44
N PHE A 25 1.84 3.18 -5.19
CA PHE A 25 0.52 3.79 -5.12
C PHE A 25 0.49 5.07 -5.95
N CYS A 26 -0.69 5.55 -6.34
CA CYS A 26 -0.83 6.81 -7.06
C CYS A 26 -2.02 7.60 -6.51
N PHE A 27 -1.99 8.93 -6.63
CA PHE A 27 -3.12 9.78 -6.25
C PHE A 27 -4.14 9.80 -7.40
N LYS A 28 -5.36 9.26 -7.15
CA LYS A 28 -6.50 9.35 -8.08
C LYS A 28 -7.27 10.65 -7.89
N LYS A 29 -7.33 11.15 -6.65
CA LYS A 29 -7.91 12.46 -6.28
C LYS A 29 -7.09 13.07 -5.15
N SER A 30 -7.41 14.32 -4.79
CA SER A 30 -6.77 15.04 -3.68
C SER A 30 -6.80 14.25 -2.36
N ASP A 31 -7.86 13.47 -2.13
CA ASP A 31 -8.08 12.67 -0.93
C ASP A 31 -8.06 11.15 -1.19
N ILE A 32 -7.70 10.69 -2.40
CA ILE A 32 -7.79 9.26 -2.76
C ILE A 32 -6.49 8.79 -3.39
N ILE A 33 -5.92 7.73 -2.82
CA ILE A 33 -4.80 6.98 -3.37
C ILE A 33 -5.22 5.59 -3.83
N VAL A 34 -4.50 5.07 -4.81
CA VAL A 34 -4.73 3.77 -5.44
C VAL A 34 -3.49 2.93 -5.26
N ILE A 35 -3.61 1.72 -4.70
CA ILE A 35 -2.49 0.78 -4.60
C ILE A 35 -2.47 -0.07 -5.88
N GLU A 36 -1.54 0.24 -6.76
CA GLU A 36 -1.43 -0.37 -8.09
C GLU A 36 -0.69 -1.71 -8.03
N ARG A 37 0.42 -1.75 -7.29
CA ARG A 37 1.30 -2.93 -7.26
C ARG A 37 1.99 -3.09 -5.92
N THR A 38 2.12 -4.34 -5.49
CA THR A 38 2.98 -4.74 -4.39
C THR A 38 3.89 -5.87 -4.86
N PHE A 39 5.19 -5.72 -4.66
CA PHE A 39 6.21 -6.69 -5.03
C PHE A 39 7.09 -7.00 -3.83
N VAL A 40 7.47 -8.27 -3.65
CA VAL A 40 8.39 -8.73 -2.61
C VAL A 40 9.24 -9.83 -3.22
N SER A 41 10.56 -9.68 -3.17
CA SER A 41 11.56 -10.68 -3.55
C SER A 41 11.35 -11.95 -2.73
N GLU A 42 11.64 -13.09 -3.33
CA GLU A 42 11.53 -14.39 -2.66
C GLU A 42 12.46 -14.51 -1.45
N GLU A 43 13.56 -13.76 -1.45
CA GLU A 43 14.51 -13.65 -0.33
C GLU A 43 13.87 -13.07 0.93
N LEU A 44 12.84 -12.24 0.76
CA LEU A 44 12.09 -11.60 1.83
C LEU A 44 10.77 -12.32 2.14
N ARG A 45 10.51 -13.47 1.49
CA ARG A 45 9.31 -14.26 1.70
C ARG A 45 9.29 -14.83 3.13
N GLY A 46 8.09 -14.94 3.70
CA GLY A 46 7.90 -15.42 5.08
C GLY A 46 8.10 -14.36 6.16
N GLN A 47 8.60 -13.16 5.83
CA GLN A 47 8.83 -12.07 6.77
C GLN A 47 7.68 -11.04 6.83
N ASN A 48 6.55 -11.33 6.15
CA ASN A 48 5.38 -10.46 6.08
C ASN A 48 5.68 -9.04 5.52
N ILE A 49 6.72 -8.87 4.70
CA ILE A 49 7.14 -7.56 4.19
C ILE A 49 6.03 -6.83 3.42
N ALA A 50 5.27 -7.54 2.59
CA ALA A 50 4.14 -6.96 1.86
C ALA A 50 3.09 -6.35 2.80
N GLY A 51 2.86 -6.97 3.96
CA GLY A 51 1.92 -6.49 4.97
C GLY A 51 2.44 -5.24 5.67
N GLN A 52 3.73 -5.20 5.98
CA GLN A 52 4.40 -4.02 6.57
C GLN A 52 4.37 -2.82 5.63
N LEU A 53 4.67 -3.04 4.33
CA LEU A 53 4.57 -2.00 3.31
C LEU A 53 3.14 -1.47 3.16
N LEU A 54 2.15 -2.36 3.14
CA LEU A 54 0.74 -1.98 3.09
C LEU A 54 0.33 -1.17 4.33
N GLN A 55 0.71 -1.62 5.53
CA GLN A 55 0.47 -0.90 6.78
C GLN A 55 1.05 0.52 6.72
N ARG A 56 2.26 0.68 6.18
CA ARG A 56 2.89 2.00 6.03
C ARG A 56 2.11 2.95 5.12
N VAL A 57 1.51 2.42 4.03
CA VAL A 57 0.61 3.19 3.15
C VAL A 57 -0.67 3.57 3.89
N VAL A 58 -1.23 2.63 4.65
CA VAL A 58 -2.44 2.84 5.47
C VAL A 58 -2.21 3.92 6.52
N GLU A 59 -1.09 3.89 7.24
CA GLU A 59 -0.72 4.91 8.21
C GLU A 59 -0.63 6.29 7.56
N LYS A 60 0.08 6.40 6.42
CA LYS A 60 0.15 7.65 5.66
C LYS A 60 -1.25 8.15 5.28
N ALA A 61 -2.11 7.24 4.80
CA ALA A 61 -3.48 7.59 4.45
C ALA A 61 -4.28 8.07 5.67
N ARG A 62 -4.11 7.46 6.85
CA ARG A 62 -4.75 7.92 8.09
C ARG A 62 -4.26 9.31 8.50
N GLU A 63 -2.95 9.52 8.49
CA GLU A 63 -2.33 10.80 8.87
C GLU A 63 -2.76 11.94 7.96
N GLU A 64 -2.82 11.69 6.65
CA GLU A 64 -3.19 12.69 5.63
C GLU A 64 -4.69 12.69 5.29
N ARG A 65 -5.50 11.88 5.98
CA ARG A 65 -6.95 11.73 5.75
C ARG A 65 -7.31 11.31 4.32
N LEU A 66 -6.47 10.47 3.73
CA LEU A 66 -6.68 9.88 2.41
C LEU A 66 -7.49 8.59 2.52
N LYS A 67 -8.18 8.25 1.43
CA LYS A 67 -8.82 6.97 1.19
C LYS A 67 -8.01 6.12 0.22
N ILE A 68 -8.07 4.80 0.38
CA ILE A 68 -7.27 3.84 -0.38
C ILE A 68 -8.18 2.98 -1.24
N ILE A 69 -7.89 2.93 -2.53
CA ILE A 69 -8.44 1.96 -3.48
C ILE A 69 -7.41 0.84 -3.66
N PRO A 70 -7.66 -0.37 -3.17
CA PRO A 70 -6.78 -1.49 -3.44
C PRO A 70 -7.07 -2.04 -4.85
N GLU A 71 -6.31 -1.67 -5.87
CA GLU A 71 -6.45 -2.30 -7.20
C GLU A 71 -5.64 -3.60 -7.28
N CYS A 72 -4.49 -3.67 -6.62
CA CYS A 72 -3.71 -4.89 -6.51
C CYS A 72 -4.49 -6.00 -5.78
N THR A 73 -4.51 -7.21 -6.34
CA THR A 73 -5.20 -8.39 -5.77
C THR A 73 -4.73 -8.74 -4.36
N TYR A 74 -3.44 -8.51 -4.05
CA TYR A 74 -2.91 -8.67 -2.69
C TYR A 74 -3.54 -7.68 -1.73
N ALA A 75 -3.52 -6.38 -2.06
CA ALA A 75 -4.09 -5.33 -1.24
C ALA A 75 -5.59 -5.56 -1.03
N GLN A 76 -6.34 -5.92 -2.08
CA GLN A 76 -7.76 -6.26 -1.97
C GLN A 76 -7.99 -7.38 -0.97
N LYS A 77 -7.21 -8.46 -1.09
CA LYS A 77 -7.35 -9.64 -0.22
C LYS A 77 -7.05 -9.32 1.23
N VAL A 78 -6.05 -8.48 1.51
CA VAL A 78 -5.69 -8.10 2.89
C VAL A 78 -6.68 -7.08 3.45
N MET A 79 -6.98 -6.03 2.70
CA MET A 79 -7.86 -4.94 3.14
C MET A 79 -9.32 -5.38 3.29
N ASN A 80 -9.83 -6.26 2.42
CA ASN A 80 -11.20 -6.77 2.56
C ASN A 80 -11.36 -7.77 3.73
N ARG A 81 -10.26 -8.37 4.21
CA ARG A 81 -10.31 -9.33 5.33
C ARG A 81 -10.18 -8.67 6.70
N GLY A 82 -9.44 -7.57 6.78
CA GLY A 82 -9.13 -6.90 8.04
C GLY A 82 -10.09 -5.76 8.34
N GLU A 83 -10.72 -5.79 9.53
CA GLU A 83 -11.51 -4.65 10.00
C GLU A 83 -10.66 -3.41 10.23
N ASP A 84 -9.36 -3.60 10.47
CA ASP A 84 -8.39 -2.53 10.66
C ASP A 84 -8.38 -1.56 9.48
N TYR A 85 -8.57 -2.03 8.25
CA TYR A 85 -8.43 -1.18 7.06
C TYR A 85 -9.71 -0.43 6.66
N LYS A 86 -10.83 -0.68 7.34
CA LYS A 86 -12.15 -0.13 6.96
C LYS A 86 -12.21 1.40 7.05
N ASP A 87 -11.40 2.01 7.91
CA ASP A 87 -11.38 3.46 8.09
C ASP A 87 -10.76 4.20 6.89
N VAL A 88 -9.76 3.60 6.26
CA VAL A 88 -9.10 4.14 5.05
C VAL A 88 -9.60 3.54 3.75
N LEU A 89 -10.28 2.40 3.77
CA LEU A 89 -10.77 1.75 2.56
C LEU A 89 -11.77 2.65 1.83
N TYR A 90 -11.51 2.90 0.55
CA TYR A 90 -12.45 3.58 -0.32
C TYR A 90 -13.49 2.57 -0.79
N ASN A 91 -14.69 2.66 -0.23
CA ASN A 91 -15.84 1.93 -0.74
C ASN A 91 -16.42 2.77 -1.89
N GLU A 92 -16.25 2.33 -3.13
CA GLU A 92 -16.86 2.96 -4.31
C GLU A 92 -18.37 2.68 -4.32
N GLY A 93 -19.06 3.25 -3.34
CA GLY A 93 -20.45 2.97 -3.00
C GLY A 93 -21.23 4.23 -2.68
N THR A 94 -20.99 5.32 -3.43
CA THR A 94 -21.95 6.43 -3.64
C THR A 94 -21.50 7.25 -4.86
N GLN A 95 -21.79 6.77 -6.06
CA GLN A 95 -22.15 7.67 -7.15
C GLN A 95 -23.66 7.48 -7.34
N ASN A 96 -24.43 8.37 -6.73
CA ASN A 96 -25.82 8.60 -7.13
C ASN A 96 -25.82 9.69 -8.20
#